data_AF-R0IUH4-F1
#
_entry.id   AF-R0IUH4-F1
#
_cell.length_a   1.000
_cell.length_b   1.000
_cell.length_c   1.000
_cell.angle_alpha   90.00
_cell.angle_beta   90.00
_cell.angle_gamma   90.00
#
_symmetry.space_group_name_H-M   'P 1'
#
loop_
_entity.id
_entity.type
_entity.pdbx_description
1 polymer ?
#
loop_
_entity_poly.entity_id
_entity_poly.type
_entity_poly.pdbx_seq_one_letter_code
_entity_poly.pdbx_strand_id
1 'polypeptide(L)'
;TFHGPWSKSLSAFKKSVESMPSQYKPAFDSASKATLDKICNPEVLHVWESDSDIDSLLQLTSVIAKLCDLGVRQNKGANASDGSMLIIAEESGSRNNFSRICMLVEYLTGAEAKRHLDGTVAVYSKIVVVRGWDNSVLSGQKEALDKTAKRINTALERVLKMGGFHGDSKKVVWHHNAVIPFLLHWINTTTPALRAALSAITVTGSLDFTAGIAPSAAGRANKLAHLERLEQYAKKLDVPVVFVDSASQLISFAYLGTYMYYHAYYINTLLPPALSRPHLHKAQDELLAFAFRLRAASDHQYGGAAVKMVQRHLDARIAKPWARLCITNETYDKQACRAAAKDNAIHHAVQLADHPFALLSHKPSPSPSKTNNTIPAFARLALGPASASPHTTYTAAPITFSFRTSQLRPASPATLHLLIPQPGVDTDKITSHIQGLMMAVLERVRQEKGNPVLAEPESNMWRAVVTACTWALEAKLPAEVQAKVRFVRDKLKGGTWGFAV
;
A
#
# COMPACT_ATOMS: atom_id res chain seq x y z
N THR A 1 34.73 11.25 6.76
CA THR A 1 33.30 11.55 6.94
C THR A 1 32.83 12.48 5.84
N PHE A 2 31.66 12.22 5.25
CA PHE A 2 31.07 13.03 4.19
C PHE A 2 29.75 13.64 4.63
N HIS A 3 29.54 14.92 4.32
CA HIS A 3 28.26 15.61 4.43
C HIS A 3 28.03 16.44 3.17
N GLY A 4 27.01 16.09 2.40
CA GLY A 4 26.60 16.87 1.24
C GLY A 4 25.81 18.14 1.59
N PRO A 5 25.44 18.95 0.59
CA PRO A 5 24.56 20.10 0.77
C PRO A 5 23.14 19.70 1.22
N TRP A 6 22.51 20.58 2.00
CA TRP A 6 21.10 20.44 2.37
C TRP A 6 20.19 20.63 1.16
N SER A 7 19.24 19.72 0.98
CA SER A 7 18.26 19.72 -0.09
C SER A 7 16.85 19.90 0.47
N LYS A 8 16.02 20.71 -0.20
CA LYS A 8 14.59 20.90 0.11
C LYS A 8 13.65 20.08 -0.79
N SER A 9 14.19 19.45 -1.83
CA SER A 9 13.46 18.62 -2.78
C SER A 9 14.21 17.32 -3.07
N LEU A 10 13.48 16.30 -3.49
CA LEU A 10 14.06 15.02 -3.91
C LEU A 10 14.98 15.18 -5.13
N SER A 11 14.65 16.07 -6.06
CA SER A 11 15.45 16.33 -7.26
C SER A 11 16.82 16.94 -6.93
N ALA A 12 16.86 17.91 -6.02
CA ALA A 12 18.11 18.50 -5.54
C ALA A 12 18.97 17.47 -4.79
N PHE A 13 18.32 16.62 -3.99
CA PHE A 13 19.01 15.54 -3.29
C PHE A 13 19.63 14.53 -4.25
N LYS A 14 18.88 14.04 -5.24
CA LYS A 14 19.39 13.07 -6.24
C LYS A 14 20.61 13.64 -6.98
N LYS A 15 20.54 14.90 -7.41
CA LYS A 15 21.69 15.60 -8.01
C LYS A 15 22.91 15.64 -7.08
N SER A 16 22.69 15.89 -5.77
CA SER A 16 23.76 15.88 -4.78
C SER A 16 24.39 14.50 -4.56
N VAL A 17 23.62 13.42 -4.71
CA VAL A 17 24.15 12.04 -4.66
C VAL A 17 24.96 11.73 -5.92
N GLU A 18 24.45 12.12 -7.10
CA GLU A 18 25.13 11.93 -8.38
C GLU A 18 26.44 12.71 -8.49
N SER A 19 26.47 13.95 -7.99
CA SER A 19 27.64 14.82 -8.00
C SER A 19 28.59 14.59 -6.82
N MET A 20 28.50 13.46 -6.13
CA MET A 20 29.35 13.15 -4.98
C MET A 20 30.83 13.05 -5.41
N PRO A 21 31.77 13.68 -4.67
CA PRO A 21 33.19 13.52 -4.97
C PRO A 21 33.63 12.06 -4.91
N SER A 22 34.44 11.64 -5.88
CA SER A 22 34.85 10.23 -6.07
C SER A 22 35.46 9.60 -4.83
N GLN A 23 36.20 10.36 -4.02
CA GLN A 23 36.81 9.89 -2.78
C GLN A 23 35.81 9.41 -1.70
N TYR A 24 34.55 9.87 -1.74
CA TYR A 24 33.51 9.47 -0.77
C TYR A 24 32.57 8.39 -1.32
N LYS A 25 32.54 8.20 -2.63
CA LYS A 25 31.63 7.29 -3.32
C LYS A 25 31.79 5.82 -2.88
N PRO A 26 33.01 5.25 -2.72
CA PRO A 26 33.16 3.87 -2.27
C PRO A 26 32.52 3.60 -0.90
N ALA A 27 32.68 4.52 0.06
CA ALA A 27 32.10 4.36 1.40
C ALA A 27 30.56 4.51 1.38
N PHE A 28 30.04 5.41 0.56
CA PHE A 28 28.61 5.58 0.35
C PHE A 28 27.97 4.35 -0.30
N ASP A 29 28.58 3.85 -1.38
CA ASP A 29 28.11 2.67 -2.12
C ASP A 29 28.19 1.40 -1.26
N SER A 30 29.25 1.26 -0.47
CA SER A 30 29.39 0.16 0.50
C SER A 30 28.30 0.19 1.57
N ALA A 31 27.99 1.36 2.14
CA ALA A 31 26.92 1.51 3.13
C ALA A 31 25.53 1.26 2.53
N SER A 32 25.29 1.74 1.29
CA SER A 32 24.07 1.46 0.54
C SER A 32 23.90 -0.04 0.30
N LYS A 33 24.93 -0.71 -0.23
CA LYS A 33 24.92 -2.15 -0.49
C LYS A 33 24.67 -2.95 0.78
N ALA A 34 25.42 -2.68 1.85
CA ALA A 34 25.24 -3.37 3.14
C ALA A 34 23.82 -3.18 3.71
N THR A 35 23.21 -2.01 3.52
CA THR A 35 21.84 -1.73 3.96
C THR A 35 20.82 -2.50 3.12
N LEU A 36 20.97 -2.50 1.79
CA LEU A 36 20.10 -3.26 0.88
C LEU A 36 20.19 -4.77 1.14
N ASP A 37 21.40 -5.29 1.33
CA ASP A 37 21.62 -6.70 1.67
C ASP A 37 20.95 -7.07 3.00
N LYS A 38 20.95 -6.18 4.00
CA LYS A 38 20.24 -6.38 5.28
C LYS A 38 18.72 -6.41 5.10
N ILE A 39 18.13 -5.41 4.43
CA ILE A 39 16.66 -5.27 4.32
C ILE A 39 16.00 -6.24 3.33
N CYS A 40 16.79 -6.90 2.49
CA CYS A 40 16.35 -7.91 1.53
C CYS A 40 16.91 -9.31 1.81
N ASN A 41 17.55 -9.54 2.97
CA ASN A 41 18.17 -10.82 3.30
C ASN A 41 17.12 -11.94 3.39
N PRO A 42 17.10 -12.95 2.50
CA PRO A 42 16.08 -13.98 2.53
C PRO A 42 16.18 -14.95 3.72
N GLU A 43 17.32 -14.98 4.40
CA GLU A 43 17.61 -15.92 5.48
C GLU A 43 17.12 -15.45 6.86
N VAL A 44 16.58 -14.24 6.97
CA VAL A 44 16.15 -13.66 8.26
C VAL A 44 14.63 -13.53 8.31
N LEU A 45 14.09 -13.33 9.53
CA LEU A 45 12.66 -13.14 9.68
C LEU A 45 12.25 -11.73 9.24
N HIS A 46 11.38 -11.65 8.24
CA HIS A 46 10.75 -10.39 7.83
C HIS A 46 9.41 -10.20 8.54
N VAL A 47 9.27 -9.05 9.20
CA VAL A 47 8.04 -8.61 9.87
C VAL A 47 7.37 -7.54 9.01
N TRP A 48 6.13 -7.78 8.60
CA TRP A 48 5.37 -6.89 7.72
C TRP A 48 4.16 -6.33 8.46
N GLU A 49 4.14 -5.03 8.73
CA GLU A 49 2.89 -4.38 9.13
C GLU A 49 2.00 -4.13 7.90
N SER A 50 0.69 -4.29 8.03
CA SER A 50 -0.25 -4.10 6.92
C SER A 50 -1.61 -3.60 7.39
N ASP A 51 -2.18 -2.65 6.66
CA ASP A 51 -3.53 -2.09 6.87
C ASP A 51 -4.62 -2.82 6.06
N SER A 52 -4.24 -3.87 5.32
CA SER A 52 -5.12 -4.69 4.48
C SER A 52 -5.92 -3.93 3.40
N ASP A 53 -5.49 -2.74 2.99
CA ASP A 53 -6.00 -2.12 1.76
C ASP A 53 -5.53 -2.89 0.51
N ILE A 54 -6.10 -2.63 -0.66
CA ILE A 54 -5.89 -3.49 -1.84
C ILE A 54 -4.43 -3.48 -2.32
N ASP A 55 -3.73 -2.35 -2.27
CA ASP A 55 -2.30 -2.25 -2.60
C ASP A 55 -1.44 -3.00 -1.56
N SER A 56 -1.76 -2.89 -0.27
CA SER A 56 -1.14 -3.66 0.81
C SER A 56 -1.34 -5.17 0.67
N LEU A 57 -2.55 -5.60 0.28
CA LEU A 57 -2.84 -7.02 0.03
C LEU A 57 -2.05 -7.53 -1.17
N LEU A 58 -2.00 -6.77 -2.26
CA LEU A 58 -1.20 -7.12 -3.45
C LEU A 58 0.31 -7.17 -3.16
N GLN A 59 0.81 -6.26 -2.34
CA GLN A 59 2.19 -6.30 -1.85
C GLN A 59 2.46 -7.56 -1.01
N LEU A 60 1.55 -7.94 -0.11
CA LEU A 60 1.67 -9.20 0.63
C LEU A 60 1.58 -10.42 -0.30
N THR A 61 0.74 -10.38 -1.33
CA THR A 61 0.66 -11.44 -2.34
C THR A 61 2.01 -11.66 -3.02
N SER A 62 2.77 -10.60 -3.35
CA SER A 62 4.10 -10.77 -3.96
C SER A 62 5.08 -11.48 -3.03
N VAL A 63 5.07 -11.13 -1.73
CA VAL A 63 5.93 -11.75 -0.71
C VAL A 63 5.54 -13.21 -0.48
N ILE A 64 4.23 -13.50 -0.32
CA ILE A 64 3.72 -14.86 -0.08
C ILE A 64 3.97 -15.74 -1.31
N ALA A 65 3.75 -15.22 -2.51
CA ALA A 65 3.97 -15.95 -3.76
C ALA A 65 5.41 -16.41 -3.90
N LYS A 66 6.37 -15.53 -3.58
CA LYS A 66 7.79 -15.88 -3.55
C LYS A 66 8.11 -16.85 -2.42
N LEU A 67 7.61 -16.60 -1.21
CA LEU A 67 7.95 -17.38 -0.03
C LEU A 67 7.52 -18.84 -0.15
N CYS A 68 6.31 -19.07 -0.68
CA CYS A 68 5.76 -20.42 -0.84
C CYS A 68 6.11 -21.06 -2.19
N ASP A 69 6.82 -20.34 -3.07
CA ASP A 69 7.05 -20.75 -4.47
C ASP A 69 5.77 -21.24 -5.17
N LEU A 70 4.73 -20.40 -5.12
CA LEU A 70 3.41 -20.73 -5.67
C LEU A 70 3.52 -21.16 -7.14
N GLY A 71 2.67 -22.10 -7.56
CA GLY A 71 2.62 -22.59 -8.94
C GLY A 71 3.61 -23.72 -9.25
N VAL A 72 4.65 -23.89 -8.42
CA VAL A 72 5.62 -25.01 -8.56
C VAL A 72 5.79 -25.84 -7.28
N ARG A 73 5.34 -25.33 -6.12
CA ARG A 73 5.35 -26.09 -4.87
C ARG A 73 4.50 -27.36 -4.97
N GLN A 74 4.88 -28.36 -4.19
CA GLN A 74 4.17 -29.64 -4.13
C GLN A 74 3.10 -29.69 -3.03
N ASN A 75 3.25 -28.87 -1.98
CA ASN A 75 2.40 -28.90 -0.79
C ASN A 75 1.73 -27.55 -0.52
N LYS A 76 0.58 -27.60 0.16
CA LYS A 76 -0.08 -26.40 0.71
C LYS A 76 0.78 -25.77 1.80
N GLY A 77 0.69 -24.45 1.95
CA GLY A 77 1.54 -23.68 2.86
C GLY A 77 2.96 -23.45 2.32
N ALA A 78 3.82 -22.92 3.20
CA ALA A 78 5.26 -22.88 3.00
C ALA A 78 5.89 -24.22 3.45
N ASN A 79 6.88 -24.71 2.71
CA ASN A 79 7.64 -25.93 2.99
C ASN A 79 8.65 -25.73 4.13
N ALA A 80 9.23 -26.84 4.60
CA ALA A 80 10.25 -26.82 5.65
C ALA A 80 11.54 -26.09 5.25
N SER A 81 11.87 -26.05 3.96
CA SER A 81 13.01 -25.32 3.40
C SER A 81 12.73 -23.83 3.16
N ASP A 82 11.47 -23.43 3.16
CA ASP A 82 11.09 -22.05 2.81
C ASP A 82 11.41 -21.11 3.97
N GLY A 83 11.51 -19.81 3.69
CA GLY A 83 11.66 -18.78 4.73
C GLY A 83 10.46 -18.71 5.70
N SER A 84 10.51 -17.80 6.66
CA SER A 84 9.35 -17.48 7.51
C SER A 84 9.01 -16.00 7.44
N MET A 85 7.74 -15.67 7.62
CA MET A 85 7.30 -14.28 7.70
C MET A 85 6.29 -14.09 8.83
N LEU A 86 6.34 -12.92 9.46
CA LEU A 86 5.33 -12.50 10.41
C LEU A 86 4.61 -11.27 9.86
N ILE A 87 3.28 -11.28 9.86
CA ILE A 87 2.44 -10.17 9.42
C ILE A 87 1.73 -9.59 10.64
N ILE A 88 1.96 -8.30 10.90
CA ILE A 88 1.24 -7.53 11.92
C ILE A 88 0.06 -6.84 11.22
N ALA A 89 -1.15 -7.28 11.54
CA ALA A 89 -2.37 -6.67 11.02
C ALA A 89 -2.70 -5.42 11.85
N GLU A 90 -2.50 -4.23 11.30
CA GLU A 90 -2.86 -2.96 11.95
C GLU A 90 -4.34 -3.01 12.35
N GLU A 91 -4.68 -2.71 13.60
CA GLU A 91 -6.08 -2.69 14.03
C GLU A 91 -6.75 -1.41 13.52
N SER A 92 -8.04 -1.49 13.18
CA SER A 92 -8.80 -0.33 12.72
C SER A 92 -10.24 -0.43 13.21
N GLY A 93 -10.78 0.66 13.75
CA GLY A 93 -12.20 0.73 14.10
C GLY A 93 -13.16 0.56 12.90
N SER A 94 -12.67 0.70 11.67
CA SER A 94 -13.48 0.62 10.45
C SER A 94 -13.49 -0.77 9.80
N ARG A 95 -12.46 -1.60 10.02
CA ARG A 95 -12.20 -2.83 9.26
C ARG A 95 -11.47 -3.86 10.10
N ASN A 96 -11.84 -5.13 9.95
CA ASN A 96 -11.12 -6.25 10.57
C ASN A 96 -9.93 -6.68 9.69
N ASN A 97 -8.83 -5.94 9.78
CA ASN A 97 -7.62 -6.18 8.97
C ASN A 97 -7.00 -7.56 9.24
N PHE A 98 -7.05 -8.04 10.50
CA PHE A 98 -6.56 -9.36 10.87
C PHE A 98 -7.28 -10.49 10.13
N SER A 99 -8.62 -10.44 10.09
CA SER A 99 -9.42 -11.41 9.34
C SER A 99 -9.14 -11.31 7.84
N ARG A 100 -9.01 -10.09 7.30
CA ARG A 100 -8.71 -9.88 5.88
C ARG A 100 -7.37 -10.48 5.47
N ILE A 101 -6.33 -10.27 6.25
CA ILE A 101 -5.01 -10.84 5.99
C ILE A 101 -5.03 -12.36 6.17
N CYS A 102 -5.75 -12.88 7.19
CA CYS A 102 -5.96 -14.32 7.33
C CYS A 102 -6.59 -14.93 6.08
N MET A 103 -7.66 -14.32 5.55
CA MET A 103 -8.32 -14.76 4.32
C MET A 103 -7.36 -14.74 3.12
N LEU A 104 -6.49 -13.74 3.01
CA LEU A 104 -5.48 -13.68 1.95
C LEU A 104 -4.49 -14.86 2.06
N VAL A 105 -3.92 -15.07 3.25
CA VAL A 105 -2.93 -16.12 3.47
C VAL A 105 -3.55 -17.50 3.23
N GLU A 106 -4.74 -17.76 3.77
CA GLU A 106 -5.47 -19.01 3.54
C GLU A 106 -5.77 -19.22 2.06
N TYR A 107 -6.27 -18.18 1.37
CA TYR A 107 -6.55 -18.24 -0.05
C TYR A 107 -5.31 -18.59 -0.87
N LEU A 108 -4.22 -17.84 -0.73
CA LEU A 108 -3.00 -18.04 -1.52
C LEU A 108 -2.32 -19.38 -1.20
N THR A 109 -2.20 -19.70 0.09
CA THR A 109 -1.42 -20.85 0.53
C THR A 109 -2.19 -22.16 0.54
N GLY A 110 -3.52 -22.10 0.58
CA GLY A 110 -4.39 -23.26 0.80
C GLY A 110 -4.25 -23.92 2.18
N ALA A 111 -3.43 -23.36 3.06
CA ALA A 111 -3.16 -23.89 4.39
C ALA A 111 -4.25 -23.47 5.38
N GLU A 112 -4.59 -24.35 6.31
CA GLU A 112 -5.53 -24.06 7.39
C GLU A 112 -4.85 -23.29 8.52
N ALA A 113 -5.61 -22.37 9.11
CA ALA A 113 -5.14 -21.54 10.22
C ALA A 113 -5.11 -22.32 11.54
N LYS A 114 -3.95 -22.34 12.21
CA LYS A 114 -3.88 -22.69 13.64
C LYS A 114 -3.99 -21.42 14.49
N ARG A 115 -5.06 -21.30 15.27
CA ARG A 115 -5.33 -20.14 16.13
C ARG A 115 -4.63 -20.29 17.47
N HIS A 116 -4.01 -19.20 17.95
CA HIS A 116 -3.29 -19.14 19.22
C HIS A 116 -3.58 -17.82 19.93
N LEU A 117 -3.25 -17.74 21.22
CA LEU A 117 -3.42 -16.55 22.06
C LEU A 117 -4.84 -15.98 21.93
N ASP A 118 -5.84 -16.80 22.25
CA ASP A 118 -7.26 -16.42 22.21
C ASP A 118 -7.72 -15.92 20.83
N GLY A 119 -7.18 -16.52 19.76
CA GLY A 119 -7.52 -16.18 18.38
C GLY A 119 -6.90 -14.89 17.86
N THR A 120 -6.03 -14.24 18.64
CA THR A 120 -5.33 -13.01 18.23
C THR A 120 -4.07 -13.28 17.39
N VAL A 121 -3.68 -14.55 17.26
CA VAL A 121 -2.61 -15.03 16.37
C VAL A 121 -3.14 -16.18 15.52
N ALA A 122 -2.79 -16.20 14.24
CA ALA A 122 -3.07 -17.27 13.31
C ALA A 122 -1.78 -17.72 12.63
N VAL A 123 -1.54 -19.03 12.58
CA VAL A 123 -0.34 -19.63 12.00
C VAL A 123 -0.73 -20.50 10.82
N TYR A 124 -0.13 -20.23 9.66
CA TYR A 124 -0.29 -20.95 8.41
C TYR A 124 1.08 -21.50 7.99
N SER A 125 1.43 -22.70 8.47
CA SER A 125 2.81 -23.20 8.36
C SER A 125 3.83 -22.18 8.91
N LYS A 126 4.69 -21.60 8.06
CA LYS A 126 5.72 -20.59 8.41
C LYS A 126 5.27 -19.13 8.30
N ILE A 127 3.99 -18.89 8.00
CA ILE A 127 3.39 -17.55 7.90
C ILE A 127 2.57 -17.30 9.16
N VAL A 128 2.95 -16.32 9.96
CA VAL A 128 2.25 -15.97 11.20
C VAL A 128 1.59 -14.62 11.07
N VAL A 129 0.26 -14.57 11.25
CA VAL A 129 -0.52 -13.33 11.28
C VAL A 129 -0.86 -13.00 12.73
N VAL A 130 -0.61 -11.77 13.15
CA VAL A 130 -0.80 -11.29 14.52
C VAL A 130 -1.66 -10.03 14.50
N ARG A 131 -2.65 -9.93 15.38
CA ARG A 131 -3.37 -8.66 15.61
C ARG A 131 -2.41 -7.59 16.12
N GLY A 132 -2.37 -6.46 15.45
CA GLY A 132 -1.48 -5.34 15.75
C GLY A 132 -2.09 -4.31 16.68
N TRP A 133 -1.56 -3.09 16.58
CA TRP A 133 -2.04 -1.90 17.27
C TRP A 133 -2.88 -1.05 16.32
N ASP A 134 -3.80 -0.25 16.87
CA ASP A 134 -4.50 0.79 16.10
C ASP A 134 -3.65 2.06 16.13
N ASN A 135 -2.97 2.34 15.02
CA ASN A 135 -2.05 3.46 14.90
C ASN A 135 -2.75 4.84 14.94
N SER A 136 -4.09 4.90 14.93
CA SER A 136 -4.83 6.13 15.22
C SER A 136 -4.84 6.47 16.73
N VAL A 137 -4.59 5.49 17.61
CA VAL A 137 -4.55 5.67 19.06
C VAL A 137 -3.12 5.98 19.49
N LEU A 138 -2.82 7.26 19.70
CA LEU A 138 -1.47 7.75 20.01
C LEU A 138 -1.18 7.87 21.52
N SER A 139 -2.20 7.82 22.38
CA SER A 139 -2.04 7.95 23.84
C SER A 139 -3.27 7.41 24.59
N GLY A 140 -3.14 7.21 25.91
CA GLY A 140 -4.29 6.92 26.79
C GLY A 140 -4.69 5.45 26.94
N GLN A 141 -3.94 4.50 26.37
CA GLN A 141 -4.27 3.07 26.41
C GLN A 141 -3.04 2.17 26.67
N LYS A 142 -2.26 2.52 27.71
CA LYS A 142 -0.99 1.84 27.99
C LYS A 142 -1.14 0.33 28.19
N GLU A 143 -2.15 -0.12 28.92
CA GLU A 143 -2.35 -1.56 29.16
C GLU A 143 -2.64 -2.34 27.87
N ALA A 144 -3.47 -1.80 26.97
CA ALA A 144 -3.78 -2.42 25.69
C ALA A 144 -2.55 -2.43 24.76
N LEU A 145 -1.75 -1.36 24.80
CA LEU A 145 -0.48 -1.25 24.09
C LEU A 145 0.53 -2.31 24.58
N ASP A 146 0.70 -2.45 25.90
CA ASP A 146 1.59 -3.44 26.52
C ASP A 146 1.13 -4.89 26.21
N LYS A 147 -0.18 -5.16 26.25
CA LYS A 147 -0.75 -6.46 25.84
C LYS A 147 -0.45 -6.77 24.36
N THR A 148 -0.55 -5.77 23.50
CA THR A 148 -0.26 -5.90 22.07
C THR A 148 1.23 -6.17 21.82
N ALA A 149 2.13 -5.44 22.50
CA ALA A 149 3.56 -5.68 22.45
C ALA A 149 3.93 -7.09 22.95
N LYS A 150 3.35 -7.54 24.07
CA LYS A 150 3.56 -8.90 24.61
C LYS A 150 3.12 -9.99 23.64
N ARG A 151 1.97 -9.81 22.97
CA ARG A 151 1.49 -10.73 21.93
C ARG A 151 2.47 -10.83 20.77
N ILE A 152 2.95 -9.69 20.26
CA ILE A 152 3.92 -9.66 19.16
C ILE A 152 5.26 -10.28 19.59
N ASN A 153 5.76 -9.99 20.80
CA ASN A 153 6.96 -10.63 21.34
C ASN A 153 6.84 -12.16 21.37
N THR A 154 5.71 -12.66 21.89
CA THR A 154 5.44 -14.10 21.97
C THR A 154 5.45 -14.74 20.59
N ALA A 155 4.85 -14.08 19.60
CA ALA A 155 4.83 -14.58 18.22
C ALA A 155 6.24 -14.56 17.60
N LEU A 156 7.00 -13.47 17.74
CA LEU A 156 8.37 -13.35 17.24
C LEU A 156 9.29 -14.42 17.83
N GLU A 157 9.28 -14.61 19.14
CA GLU A 157 10.12 -15.60 19.81
C GLU A 157 9.80 -17.02 19.34
N ARG A 158 8.52 -17.34 19.13
CA ARG A 158 8.09 -18.63 18.59
C ARG A 158 8.53 -18.82 17.15
N VAL A 159 8.35 -17.81 16.29
CA VAL A 159 8.77 -17.91 14.88
C VAL A 159 10.28 -18.03 14.77
N LEU A 160 11.05 -17.26 15.54
CA LEU A 160 12.51 -17.37 15.56
C LEU A 160 12.98 -18.76 16.06
N LYS A 161 12.27 -19.35 17.03
CA LYS A 161 12.60 -20.69 17.54
C LYS A 161 12.19 -21.81 16.59
N MET A 162 10.99 -21.74 16.00
CA MET A 162 10.41 -22.81 15.18
C MET A 162 10.82 -22.72 13.70
N GLY A 163 11.18 -21.53 13.22
CA GLY A 163 11.58 -21.29 11.83
C GLY A 163 12.97 -21.78 11.47
N GLY A 164 13.72 -22.37 12.43
CA GLY A 164 15.08 -22.86 12.20
C GLY A 164 16.14 -21.76 12.12
N PHE A 165 15.86 -20.57 12.68
CA PHE A 165 16.80 -19.46 12.69
C PHE A 165 17.88 -19.68 13.76
N HIS A 166 19.15 -19.70 13.35
CA HIS A 166 20.30 -20.00 14.20
C HIS A 166 21.45 -19.03 13.91
N GLY A 167 22.26 -18.73 14.95
CA GLY A 167 23.42 -17.84 14.79
C GLY A 167 23.05 -16.50 14.13
N ASP A 168 23.71 -16.21 13.01
CA ASP A 168 23.55 -14.96 12.26
C ASP A 168 22.21 -14.82 11.53
N SER A 169 21.48 -15.92 11.30
CA SER A 169 20.14 -15.87 10.69
C SER A 169 19.03 -15.57 11.71
N LYS A 170 19.34 -15.61 13.02
CA LYS A 170 18.40 -15.23 14.10
C LYS A 170 18.26 -13.71 14.21
N LYS A 171 17.82 -13.10 13.11
CA LYS A 171 17.65 -11.66 12.95
C LYS A 171 16.25 -11.33 12.43
N VAL A 172 15.87 -10.07 12.62
CA VAL A 172 14.56 -9.53 12.27
C VAL A 172 14.72 -8.25 11.46
N VAL A 173 14.11 -8.21 10.28
CA VAL A 173 13.90 -6.98 9.52
C VAL A 173 12.46 -6.54 9.75
N TRP A 174 12.27 -5.32 10.28
CA TRP A 174 10.95 -4.78 10.59
C TRP A 174 10.48 -3.79 9.51
N HIS A 175 9.50 -4.18 8.72
CA HIS A 175 8.85 -3.33 7.72
C HIS A 175 7.61 -2.67 8.30
N HIS A 176 7.79 -1.43 8.77
CA HIS A 176 6.79 -0.63 9.46
C HIS A 176 6.01 0.28 8.49
N ASN A 177 4.76 0.57 8.83
CA ASN A 177 3.94 1.58 8.17
C ASN A 177 4.35 3.01 8.59
N ALA A 178 3.53 3.98 8.21
CA ALA A 178 3.84 5.40 8.33
C ALA A 178 3.93 5.93 9.78
N VAL A 179 3.25 5.28 10.75
CA VAL A 179 3.01 5.84 12.09
C VAL A 179 3.84 5.10 13.14
N ILE A 180 4.94 5.71 13.57
CA ILE A 180 6.01 5.06 14.34
C ILE A 180 5.87 4.90 15.87
N PRO A 181 4.93 5.54 16.60
CA PRO A 181 4.85 5.42 18.05
C PRO A 181 4.79 3.99 18.60
N PHE A 182 4.04 3.09 17.93
CA PHE A 182 3.97 1.69 18.35
C PHE A 182 5.35 1.00 18.26
N LEU A 183 6.07 1.19 17.15
CA LEU A 183 7.43 0.66 16.98
C LEU A 183 8.38 1.18 18.06
N LEU A 184 8.34 2.48 18.37
CA LEU A 184 9.17 3.07 19.42
C LEU A 184 8.86 2.47 20.79
N HIS A 185 7.57 2.30 21.10
CA HIS A 185 7.15 1.64 22.32
C HIS A 185 7.68 0.20 22.36
N TRP A 186 7.48 -0.57 21.29
CA TRP A 186 7.95 -1.95 21.19
C TRP A 186 9.46 -2.06 21.38
N ILE A 187 10.28 -1.24 20.69
CA ILE A 187 11.74 -1.22 20.88
C ILE A 187 12.08 -0.93 22.34
N ASN A 188 11.36 -0.04 23.00
CA ASN A 188 11.65 0.34 24.39
C ASN A 188 11.26 -0.75 25.41
N THR A 189 10.18 -1.48 25.18
CA THR A 189 9.58 -2.41 26.15
C THR A 189 9.81 -3.89 25.84
N THR A 190 10.29 -4.23 24.65
CA THR A 190 10.58 -5.62 24.27
C THR A 190 11.81 -6.18 24.99
N THR A 191 12.02 -7.49 24.86
CA THR A 191 13.10 -8.21 25.55
C THR A 191 14.47 -7.83 24.95
N PRO A 192 15.56 -7.89 25.74
CA PRO A 192 16.91 -7.67 25.22
C PRO A 192 17.26 -8.58 24.03
N ALA A 193 16.80 -9.83 24.05
CA ALA A 193 17.04 -10.78 22.97
C ALA A 193 16.36 -10.35 21.66
N LEU A 194 15.09 -9.91 21.71
CA LEU A 194 14.39 -9.41 20.53
C LEU A 194 14.99 -8.09 20.01
N ARG A 195 15.41 -7.19 20.90
CA ARG A 195 16.15 -5.98 20.51
C ARG A 195 17.45 -6.32 19.78
N ALA A 196 18.21 -7.28 20.27
CA ALA A 196 19.47 -7.71 19.65
C ALA A 196 19.26 -8.49 18.34
N ALA A 197 18.06 -9.06 18.13
CA ALA A 197 17.68 -9.71 16.89
C ALA A 197 17.34 -8.69 15.78
N LEU A 198 16.92 -7.46 16.12
CA LEU A 198 16.60 -6.45 15.12
C LEU A 198 17.85 -6.12 14.28
N SER A 199 17.77 -6.30 12.96
CA SER A 199 18.88 -6.06 12.03
C SER A 199 18.70 -4.81 11.19
N ALA A 200 17.46 -4.45 10.87
CA ALA A 200 17.11 -3.24 10.12
C ALA A 200 15.62 -2.88 10.30
N ILE A 201 15.30 -1.62 10.05
CA ILE A 201 13.92 -1.10 10.04
C ILE A 201 13.68 -0.42 8.69
N THR A 202 12.52 -0.64 8.09
CA THR A 202 12.04 0.20 6.98
C THR A 202 10.76 0.91 7.39
N VAL A 203 10.62 2.20 7.08
CA VAL A 203 9.44 3.01 7.39
C VAL A 203 8.78 3.48 6.10
N THR A 204 7.58 2.97 5.81
CA THR A 204 6.88 3.21 4.55
C THR A 204 5.90 4.36 4.67
N GLY A 205 5.98 5.31 3.73
CA GLY A 205 4.97 6.35 3.55
C GLY A 205 4.80 7.27 4.76
N SER A 206 5.82 7.45 5.61
CA SER A 206 5.78 8.46 6.68
C SER A 206 6.10 9.88 6.17
N LEU A 207 6.78 9.97 5.03
CA LEU A 207 7.18 11.20 4.36
C LEU A 207 6.57 11.24 2.97
N ASP A 208 6.29 12.43 2.48
CA ASP A 208 5.87 12.73 1.11
C ASP A 208 6.98 13.54 0.43
N PHE A 209 7.45 13.04 -0.72
CA PHE A 209 8.53 13.66 -1.51
C PHE A 209 8.07 14.34 -2.80
N THR A 210 6.76 14.42 -3.05
CA THR A 210 6.19 14.91 -4.33
C THR A 210 6.40 16.40 -4.58
N ALA A 211 6.18 17.24 -3.56
CA ALA A 211 6.27 18.70 -3.66
C ALA A 211 7.39 19.30 -2.81
N GLY A 212 8.11 18.46 -2.06
CA GLY A 212 9.09 18.85 -1.05
C GLY A 212 9.31 17.70 -0.10
N ILE A 213 9.99 17.95 1.01
CA ILE A 213 10.20 16.95 2.06
C ILE A 213 9.21 17.27 3.18
N ALA A 214 8.12 16.53 3.29
CA ALA A 214 7.09 16.80 4.30
C ALA A 214 6.55 15.51 4.91
N PRO A 215 5.88 15.55 6.09
CA PRO A 215 5.11 14.42 6.57
C PRO A 215 3.99 14.07 5.58
N SER A 216 3.83 12.78 5.28
CA SER A 216 2.69 12.30 4.51
C SER A 216 1.37 12.47 5.28
N ALA A 217 0.24 12.18 4.64
CA ALA A 217 -1.05 12.28 5.31
C ALA A 217 -1.15 11.43 6.60
N ALA A 218 -0.68 10.18 6.55
CA ALA A 218 -0.59 9.32 7.73
C ALA A 218 0.58 9.72 8.64
N GLY A 219 1.71 10.11 8.04
CA GLY A 219 2.92 10.53 8.76
C GLY A 219 2.74 11.76 9.65
N ARG A 220 1.71 12.58 9.43
CA ARG A 220 1.33 13.69 10.33
C ARG A 220 0.97 13.25 11.75
N ALA A 221 0.66 11.97 11.97
CA ALA A 221 0.50 11.43 13.33
C ALA A 221 1.82 11.38 14.11
N ASN A 222 2.97 11.41 13.41
CA ASN A 222 4.28 11.45 14.04
C ASN A 222 4.64 12.85 14.52
N LYS A 223 5.21 12.94 15.73
CA LYS A 223 5.81 14.16 16.26
C LYS A 223 7.31 14.14 16.02
N LEU A 224 7.95 15.31 16.02
CA LEU A 224 9.41 15.44 15.90
C LEU A 224 10.15 14.55 16.91
N ALA A 225 9.72 14.56 18.17
CA ALA A 225 10.30 13.73 19.22
C ALA A 225 10.22 12.22 18.94
N HIS A 226 9.22 11.76 18.16
CA HIS A 226 9.13 10.36 17.75
C HIS A 226 10.25 10.03 16.75
N LEU A 227 10.50 10.91 15.78
CA LEU A 227 11.52 10.73 14.74
C LEU A 227 12.94 10.81 15.31
N GLU A 228 13.17 11.76 16.23
CA GLU A 228 14.44 11.86 16.97
C GLU A 228 14.69 10.61 17.82
N ARG A 229 13.64 10.08 18.47
CA ARG A 229 13.74 8.84 19.25
C ARG A 229 14.02 7.62 18.38
N LEU A 230 13.43 7.54 17.19
CA LEU A 230 13.73 6.48 16.23
C LEU A 230 15.22 6.49 15.87
N GLU A 231 15.77 7.66 15.53
CA GLU A 231 17.20 7.80 15.20
C GLU A 231 18.09 7.44 16.40
N GLN A 232 17.73 7.88 17.62
CA GLN A 232 18.46 7.52 18.85
C GLN A 232 18.47 6.02 19.10
N TYR A 233 17.33 5.35 19.00
CA TYR A 233 17.24 3.90 19.17
C TYR A 233 18.01 3.16 18.08
N ALA A 234 17.88 3.57 16.82
CA ALA A 234 18.59 2.96 15.72
C ALA A 234 20.11 3.07 15.87
N LYS A 235 20.64 4.22 16.30
CA LYS A 235 22.06 4.41 16.63
C LYS A 235 22.51 3.50 17.77
N LYS A 236 21.73 3.42 18.85
CA LYS A 236 22.05 2.59 20.02
C LYS A 236 22.08 1.10 19.68
N LEU A 237 21.22 0.67 18.77
CA LEU A 237 21.12 -0.72 18.32
C LEU A 237 22.02 -1.04 17.12
N ASP A 238 22.70 -0.04 16.54
CA ASP A 238 23.46 -0.15 15.30
C ASP A 238 22.66 -0.78 14.13
N VAL A 239 21.41 -0.32 13.96
CA VAL A 239 20.52 -0.77 12.89
C VAL A 239 20.21 0.36 11.91
N PRO A 240 20.27 0.13 10.59
CA PRO A 240 19.84 1.12 9.62
C PRO A 240 18.32 1.29 9.64
N VAL A 241 17.86 2.53 9.48
CA VAL A 241 16.45 2.87 9.24
C VAL A 241 16.32 3.40 7.81
N VAL A 242 15.54 2.70 6.99
CA VAL A 242 15.33 3.07 5.57
C VAL A 242 13.95 3.65 5.39
N PHE A 243 13.86 4.91 5.01
CA PHE A 243 12.62 5.52 4.57
C PHE A 243 12.32 5.10 3.13
N VAL A 244 11.09 4.66 2.90
CA VAL A 244 10.58 4.24 1.60
C VAL A 244 9.26 4.96 1.33
N ASP A 245 9.18 5.59 0.16
CA ASP A 245 7.97 6.28 -0.30
C ASP A 245 7.83 6.15 -1.82
N SER A 246 6.60 6.13 -2.32
CA SER A 246 6.30 6.00 -3.75
C SER A 246 7.02 7.07 -4.58
N ALA A 247 6.99 8.34 -4.15
CA ALA A 247 7.62 9.41 -4.89
C ALA A 247 9.15 9.33 -4.84
N SER A 248 9.74 8.94 -3.70
CA SER A 248 11.19 8.71 -3.59
C SER A 248 11.71 7.69 -4.62
N GLN A 249 10.88 6.68 -4.90
CA GLN A 249 11.16 5.57 -5.81
C GLN A 249 10.66 5.76 -7.25
N LEU A 250 10.13 6.94 -7.61
CA LEU A 250 9.52 7.20 -8.93
C LEU A 250 8.26 6.35 -9.25
N ILE A 251 7.56 5.87 -8.22
CA ILE A 251 6.22 5.29 -8.33
C ILE A 251 5.23 6.46 -8.33
N SER A 252 5.04 7.05 -9.51
CA SER A 252 4.32 8.33 -9.69
C SER A 252 2.82 8.18 -10.00
N PHE A 253 2.37 7.00 -10.44
CA PHE A 253 0.99 6.78 -10.84
C PHE A 253 0.13 6.35 -9.65
N ALA A 254 -1.11 6.83 -9.65
CA ALA A 254 -2.07 6.65 -8.56
C ALA A 254 -2.83 5.32 -8.59
N TYR A 255 -2.84 4.66 -9.74
CA TYR A 255 -3.78 3.59 -10.05
C TYR A 255 -3.04 2.28 -10.25
N LEU A 256 -3.54 1.22 -9.61
CA LEU A 256 -2.97 -0.13 -9.69
C LEU A 256 -2.93 -0.66 -11.13
N GLY A 257 -3.91 -0.27 -11.97
CA GLY A 257 -3.96 -0.64 -13.39
C GLY A 257 -2.75 -0.18 -14.20
N THR A 258 -2.05 0.87 -13.78
CA THR A 258 -0.80 1.29 -14.43
C THR A 258 0.34 0.30 -14.17
N TYR A 259 0.35 -0.36 -13.01
CA TYR A 259 1.43 -1.24 -12.59
C TYR A 259 1.12 -2.73 -12.82
N MET A 260 -0.10 -3.04 -13.25
CA MET A 260 -0.58 -4.40 -13.42
C MET A 260 -1.44 -4.48 -14.69
N TYR A 261 -0.90 -5.07 -15.76
CA TYR A 261 -1.66 -5.26 -16.99
C TYR A 261 -2.92 -6.08 -16.75
N TYR A 262 -4.04 -5.63 -17.32
CA TYR A 262 -5.36 -6.25 -17.11
C TYR A 262 -5.71 -6.43 -15.62
N HIS A 263 -5.26 -5.51 -14.75
CA HIS A 263 -5.51 -5.53 -13.31
C HIS A 263 -6.96 -5.86 -12.97
N ALA A 264 -7.92 -5.17 -13.60
CA ALA A 264 -9.34 -5.36 -13.32
C ALA A 264 -9.80 -6.80 -13.59
N TYR A 265 -9.28 -7.44 -14.63
CA TYR A 265 -9.59 -8.83 -14.93
C TYR A 265 -8.96 -9.77 -13.90
N TYR A 266 -7.66 -9.61 -13.63
CA TYR A 266 -6.88 -10.57 -12.82
C TYR A 266 -6.96 -10.38 -11.31
N ILE A 267 -7.53 -9.29 -10.80
CA ILE A 267 -7.58 -9.04 -9.36
C ILE A 267 -8.29 -10.15 -8.59
N ASN A 268 -9.29 -10.79 -9.19
CA ASN A 268 -10.02 -11.91 -8.60
C ASN A 268 -9.24 -13.24 -8.64
N THR A 269 -8.14 -13.31 -9.39
CA THR A 269 -7.14 -14.39 -9.27
C THR A 269 -6.24 -14.15 -8.07
N LEU A 270 -5.83 -12.90 -7.85
CA LEU A 270 -4.88 -12.51 -6.80
C LEU A 270 -5.52 -12.45 -5.41
N LEU A 271 -6.81 -12.09 -5.35
CA LEU A 271 -7.55 -11.90 -4.11
C LEU A 271 -8.86 -12.71 -4.17
N PRO A 272 -9.27 -13.36 -3.06
CA PRO A 272 -10.58 -13.97 -2.99
C PRO A 272 -11.68 -12.88 -3.04
N PRO A 273 -12.91 -13.21 -3.50
CA PRO A 273 -14.00 -12.24 -3.65
C PRO A 273 -14.32 -11.47 -2.35
N ALA A 274 -14.18 -12.11 -1.18
CA ALA A 274 -14.39 -11.45 0.11
C ALA A 274 -13.43 -10.26 0.35
N LEU A 275 -12.26 -10.27 -0.28
CA LEU A 275 -11.28 -9.20 -0.21
C LEU A 275 -11.44 -8.18 -1.34
N SER A 276 -11.70 -8.60 -2.58
CA SER A 276 -11.82 -7.69 -3.73
C SER A 276 -13.15 -6.93 -3.75
N ARG A 277 -14.26 -7.58 -3.36
CA ARG A 277 -15.63 -7.02 -3.46
C ARG A 277 -15.83 -5.70 -2.70
N PRO A 278 -15.29 -5.48 -1.47
CA PRO A 278 -15.38 -4.17 -0.83
C PRO A 278 -14.75 -3.02 -1.64
N HIS A 279 -13.66 -3.28 -2.38
CA HIS A 279 -13.02 -2.28 -3.24
C HIS A 279 -13.85 -2.02 -4.51
N LEU A 280 -14.48 -3.07 -5.05
CA LEU A 280 -15.43 -2.97 -6.15
C LEU A 280 -16.65 -2.14 -5.77
N HIS A 281 -17.27 -2.46 -4.63
CA HIS A 281 -18.40 -1.74 -4.08
C HIS A 281 -18.10 -0.25 -3.91
N LYS A 282 -16.92 0.07 -3.38
CA LYS A 282 -16.49 1.46 -3.23
C LYS A 282 -16.33 2.18 -4.58
N ALA A 283 -15.69 1.53 -5.56
CA ALA A 283 -15.51 2.11 -6.89
C ALA A 283 -16.85 2.36 -7.60
N GLN A 284 -17.80 1.43 -7.48
CA GLN A 284 -19.16 1.56 -8.04
C GLN A 284 -19.91 2.75 -7.42
N ASP A 285 -19.83 2.89 -6.09
CA ASP A 285 -20.45 3.98 -5.34
C ASP A 285 -19.86 5.34 -5.73
N GLU A 286 -18.53 5.45 -5.83
CA GLU A 286 -17.83 6.67 -6.25
C GLU A 286 -18.10 7.05 -7.72
N LEU A 287 -18.14 6.07 -8.61
CA LEU A 287 -18.40 6.27 -10.04
C LEU A 287 -19.84 6.78 -10.28
N LEU A 288 -20.81 6.24 -9.56
CA LEU A 288 -22.19 6.75 -9.59
C LEU A 288 -22.31 8.13 -8.96
N ALA A 289 -21.67 8.37 -7.82
CA ALA A 289 -21.64 9.69 -7.21
C ALA A 289 -21.09 10.73 -8.20
N PHE A 290 -20.00 10.42 -8.92
CA PHE A 290 -19.46 11.27 -9.97
C PHE A 290 -20.47 11.52 -11.11
N ALA A 291 -21.06 10.48 -11.68
CA ALA A 291 -21.95 10.61 -12.84
C ALA A 291 -23.21 11.43 -12.49
N PHE A 292 -23.82 11.16 -11.34
CA PHE A 292 -24.99 11.89 -10.89
C PHE A 292 -24.67 13.31 -10.40
N ARG A 293 -23.45 13.59 -9.93
CA ARG A 293 -23.01 14.97 -9.64
C ARG A 293 -22.97 15.84 -10.88
N LEU A 294 -22.48 15.31 -12.00
CA LEU A 294 -22.52 16.01 -13.29
C LEU A 294 -23.96 16.27 -13.74
N ARG A 295 -24.83 15.26 -13.61
CA ARG A 295 -26.25 15.40 -13.96
C ARG A 295 -26.97 16.41 -13.06
N ALA A 296 -26.79 16.31 -11.76
CA ALA A 296 -27.27 17.24 -10.75
C ALA A 296 -26.85 18.69 -11.04
N ALA A 297 -25.58 18.90 -11.45
CA ALA A 297 -25.09 20.22 -11.84
C ALA A 297 -25.80 20.76 -13.09
N SER A 298 -26.01 19.91 -14.09
CA SER A 298 -26.69 20.23 -15.36
C SER A 298 -28.18 20.58 -15.16
N ASP A 299 -28.88 19.80 -14.33
CA ASP A 299 -30.32 19.95 -14.07
C ASP A 299 -30.62 20.94 -12.92
N HIS A 300 -29.59 21.52 -12.29
CA HIS A 300 -29.69 22.37 -11.09
C HIS A 300 -30.42 21.71 -9.90
N GLN A 301 -30.31 20.39 -9.76
CA GLN A 301 -30.91 19.61 -8.68
C GLN A 301 -29.83 19.16 -7.70
N TYR A 302 -29.93 19.52 -6.42
CA TYR A 302 -28.90 19.26 -5.41
C TYR A 302 -29.47 18.52 -4.18
N GLY A 303 -28.60 17.98 -3.34
CA GLY A 303 -28.98 17.28 -2.11
C GLY A 303 -30.00 16.16 -2.35
N GLY A 304 -31.10 16.18 -1.60
CA GLY A 304 -32.14 15.14 -1.68
C GLY A 304 -32.81 15.00 -3.06
N ALA A 305 -32.83 16.05 -3.89
CA ALA A 305 -33.36 15.94 -5.25
C ALA A 305 -32.46 15.06 -6.13
N ALA A 306 -31.14 15.24 -6.03
CA ALA A 306 -30.17 14.40 -6.73
C ALA A 306 -30.20 12.96 -6.21
N VAL A 307 -30.33 12.75 -4.89
CA VAL A 307 -30.47 11.40 -4.31
C VAL A 307 -31.73 10.69 -4.83
N LYS A 308 -32.87 11.39 -4.93
CA LYS A 308 -34.09 10.83 -5.55
C LYS A 308 -33.86 10.45 -7.02
N MET A 309 -33.04 11.21 -7.75
CA MET A 309 -32.67 10.88 -9.13
C MET A 309 -31.85 9.60 -9.20
N VAL A 310 -30.87 9.41 -8.31
CA VAL A 310 -30.07 8.18 -8.19
C VAL A 310 -30.98 6.98 -7.90
N GLN A 311 -31.83 7.09 -6.88
CA GLN A 311 -32.72 6.01 -6.45
C GLN A 311 -33.74 5.59 -7.52
N ARG A 312 -34.10 6.48 -8.45
CA ARG A 312 -34.99 6.16 -9.58
C ARG A 312 -34.29 5.34 -10.67
N HIS A 313 -32.98 5.46 -10.81
CA HIS A 313 -32.20 4.85 -11.90
C HIS A 313 -31.32 3.69 -11.43
N LEU A 314 -31.35 3.39 -10.13
CA LEU A 314 -30.55 2.35 -9.52
C LEU A 314 -31.46 1.39 -8.76
N ASP A 315 -31.48 0.11 -9.16
CA ASP A 315 -32.28 -0.91 -8.47
C ASP A 315 -31.76 -1.11 -7.04
N ALA A 316 -32.61 -0.77 -6.06
CA ALA A 316 -32.31 -0.92 -4.65
C ALA A 316 -31.96 -2.36 -4.25
N ARG A 317 -32.51 -3.39 -4.92
CA ARG A 317 -32.20 -4.80 -4.64
C ARG A 317 -30.74 -5.12 -4.95
N ILE A 318 -30.21 -4.54 -6.03
CA ILE A 318 -28.85 -4.73 -6.50
C ILE A 318 -27.87 -3.80 -5.77
N ALA A 319 -28.30 -2.57 -5.47
CA ALA A 319 -27.41 -1.52 -4.96
C ALA A 319 -27.29 -1.45 -3.43
N LYS A 320 -28.26 -1.95 -2.67
CA LYS A 320 -28.27 -1.92 -1.20
C LYS A 320 -26.94 -2.35 -0.52
N PRO A 321 -26.21 -3.36 -1.03
CA PRO A 321 -24.95 -3.81 -0.41
C PRO A 321 -23.82 -2.77 -0.46
N TRP A 322 -23.83 -1.84 -1.43
CA TRP A 322 -22.68 -0.99 -1.72
C TRP A 322 -22.98 0.50 -1.85
N ALA A 323 -24.20 0.89 -2.24
CA ALA A 323 -24.56 2.29 -2.36
C ALA A 323 -24.54 2.96 -0.97
N ARG A 324 -23.64 3.93 -0.79
CA ARG A 324 -23.48 4.69 0.45
C ARG A 324 -23.30 6.17 0.12
N LEU A 325 -22.22 6.51 -0.57
CA LEU A 325 -21.91 7.86 -1.03
C LEU A 325 -22.95 8.37 -2.02
N CYS A 326 -23.31 7.58 -3.04
CA CYS A 326 -24.22 8.00 -4.11
C CYS A 326 -25.69 8.20 -3.66
N ILE A 327 -26.03 7.79 -2.43
CA ILE A 327 -27.36 7.99 -1.84
C ILE A 327 -27.34 8.94 -0.63
N THR A 328 -26.24 9.64 -0.40
CA THR A 328 -26.05 10.60 0.69
C THR A 328 -26.28 12.02 0.19
N ASN A 329 -27.07 12.84 0.90
CA ASN A 329 -27.45 14.18 0.45
C ASN A 329 -26.23 15.11 0.31
N GLU A 330 -25.31 15.02 1.27
CA GLU A 330 -24.10 15.83 1.39
C GLU A 330 -23.16 15.60 0.19
N THR A 331 -23.26 14.45 -0.47
CA THR A 331 -22.52 14.15 -1.70
C THR A 331 -22.87 15.12 -2.83
N TYR A 332 -24.09 15.66 -2.84
CA TYR A 332 -24.67 16.44 -3.92
C TYR A 332 -24.85 17.93 -3.59
N ASP A 333 -23.97 18.49 -2.76
CA ASP A 333 -23.91 19.95 -2.63
C ASP A 333 -23.52 20.60 -3.98
N LYS A 334 -23.84 21.88 -4.12
CA LYS A 334 -23.61 22.63 -5.37
C LYS A 334 -22.14 22.68 -5.77
N GLN A 335 -21.22 22.75 -4.81
CA GLN A 335 -19.79 22.84 -5.05
C GLN A 335 -19.23 21.49 -5.51
N ALA A 336 -19.59 20.39 -4.85
CA ALA A 336 -19.21 19.03 -5.20
C ALA A 336 -19.75 18.64 -6.60
N CYS A 337 -21.00 18.98 -6.91
CA CYS A 337 -21.58 18.74 -8.23
C CYS A 337 -20.82 19.48 -9.34
N ARG A 338 -20.44 20.75 -9.12
CA ARG A 338 -19.63 21.52 -10.08
C ARG A 338 -18.20 21.02 -10.17
N ALA A 339 -17.61 20.58 -9.06
CA ALA A 339 -16.26 20.06 -9.02
C ALA A 339 -16.09 18.74 -9.79
N ALA A 340 -17.18 17.99 -10.01
CA ALA A 340 -17.15 16.78 -10.84
C ALA A 340 -16.75 17.05 -12.30
N ALA A 341 -16.91 18.28 -12.81
CA ALA A 341 -16.49 18.65 -14.16
C ALA A 341 -14.98 18.96 -14.27
N LYS A 342 -14.21 18.88 -13.18
CA LYS A 342 -12.75 19.11 -13.18
C LYS A 342 -11.99 17.90 -13.71
N ASP A 343 -10.85 18.16 -14.35
CA ASP A 343 -10.01 17.13 -14.98
C ASP A 343 -9.60 15.99 -14.03
N ASN A 344 -9.28 16.30 -12.77
CA ASN A 344 -8.91 15.30 -11.78
C ASN A 344 -10.07 14.35 -11.42
N ALA A 345 -11.30 14.89 -11.31
CA ALA A 345 -12.50 14.10 -11.02
C ALA A 345 -12.86 13.22 -12.23
N ILE A 346 -12.79 13.77 -13.45
CA ILE A 346 -13.03 13.02 -14.68
C ILE A 346 -11.97 11.92 -14.84
N HIS A 347 -10.69 12.24 -14.68
CA HIS A 347 -9.61 11.26 -14.77
C HIS A 347 -9.79 10.13 -13.75
N HIS A 348 -10.16 10.46 -12.50
CA HIS A 348 -10.47 9.45 -11.50
C HIS A 348 -11.65 8.56 -11.92
N ALA A 349 -12.73 9.13 -12.44
CA ALA A 349 -13.87 8.38 -12.94
C ALA A 349 -13.51 7.48 -14.14
N VAL A 350 -12.64 7.93 -15.05
CA VAL A 350 -12.11 7.09 -16.14
C VAL A 350 -11.39 5.87 -15.57
N GLN A 351 -10.58 6.05 -14.53
CA GLN A 351 -9.81 4.97 -13.91
C GLN A 351 -10.71 3.98 -13.18
N LEU A 352 -11.75 4.46 -12.46
CA LEU A 352 -12.75 3.58 -11.84
C LEU A 352 -13.60 2.86 -12.88
N ALA A 353 -13.91 3.49 -14.01
CA ALA A 353 -14.65 2.85 -15.11
C ALA A 353 -13.84 1.76 -15.80
N ASP A 354 -12.52 1.95 -15.95
CA ASP A 354 -11.61 0.97 -16.55
C ASP A 354 -11.29 -0.17 -15.57
N HIS A 355 -10.99 0.18 -14.32
CA HIS A 355 -10.60 -0.71 -13.24
C HIS A 355 -11.37 -0.38 -11.95
N PRO A 356 -12.56 -0.98 -11.72
CA PRO A 356 -13.44 -0.58 -10.63
C PRO A 356 -12.98 -1.18 -9.30
N PHE A 357 -11.79 -0.82 -8.82
CA PHE A 357 -11.26 -1.25 -7.52
C PHE A 357 -10.57 -0.07 -6.85
N ALA A 358 -11.27 0.57 -5.90
CA ALA A 358 -10.77 1.73 -5.19
C ALA A 358 -10.07 1.34 -3.88
N LEU A 359 -9.02 2.08 -3.51
CA LEU A 359 -8.41 1.98 -2.18
C LEU A 359 -9.45 2.38 -1.11
N LEU A 360 -9.59 1.60 -0.05
CA LEU A 360 -10.56 1.89 1.02
C LEU A 360 -10.15 3.12 1.83
N SER A 361 -8.86 3.36 1.97
CA SER A 361 -8.25 4.53 2.60
C SER A 361 -8.43 5.81 1.79
N HIS A 362 -8.67 5.71 0.47
CA HIS A 362 -8.90 6.87 -0.37
C HIS A 362 -10.11 7.66 0.13
N LYS A 363 -9.96 8.97 0.31
CA LYS A 363 -11.11 9.84 0.58
C LYS A 363 -11.31 10.71 -0.65
N PRO A 364 -12.50 10.69 -1.29
CA PRO A 364 -12.80 11.63 -2.36
C PRO A 364 -12.74 13.06 -1.80
N SER A 365 -11.64 13.76 -2.07
CA SER A 365 -11.47 15.15 -1.64
C SER A 365 -12.13 16.09 -2.65
N PRO A 366 -13.02 17.00 -2.23
CA PRO A 366 -13.62 18.02 -3.09
C PRO A 366 -12.63 19.17 -3.44
N SER A 367 -11.43 19.19 -2.83
CA SER A 367 -10.43 20.23 -3.07
C SER A 367 -9.46 19.86 -4.21
N PRO A 368 -9.21 20.75 -5.18
CA PRO A 368 -8.23 20.56 -6.26
C PRO A 368 -6.76 20.60 -5.79
N SER A 369 -6.49 20.72 -4.48
CA SER A 369 -5.12 20.83 -3.97
C SER A 369 -4.50 19.47 -3.64
N LYS A 370 -3.70 18.94 -4.57
CA LYS A 370 -2.52 18.08 -4.32
C LYS A 370 -2.65 16.93 -3.30
N THR A 371 -3.79 16.26 -3.19
CA THR A 371 -3.80 14.94 -2.55
C THR A 371 -3.31 13.95 -3.59
N ASN A 372 -2.01 13.66 -3.58
CA ASN A 372 -1.44 12.62 -4.42
C ASN A 372 -2.05 11.29 -4.00
N ASN A 373 -2.99 10.80 -4.80
CA ASN A 373 -3.38 9.41 -4.77
C ASN A 373 -2.11 8.64 -5.13
N THR A 374 -1.44 8.04 -4.15
CA THR A 374 -0.31 7.14 -4.39
C THR A 374 -0.72 5.75 -3.92
N ILE A 375 0.05 4.74 -4.34
CA ILE A 375 -0.04 3.36 -3.85
C ILE A 375 1.14 3.10 -2.91
N PRO A 376 1.08 3.58 -1.65
CA PRO A 376 2.22 3.56 -0.74
C PRO A 376 2.75 2.15 -0.48
N ALA A 377 1.89 1.12 -0.50
CA ALA A 377 2.34 -0.25 -0.30
C ALA A 377 3.29 -0.73 -1.41
N PHE A 378 3.16 -0.24 -2.65
CA PHE A 378 4.02 -0.66 -3.77
C PHE A 378 5.46 -0.17 -3.61
N ALA A 379 5.71 0.86 -2.80
CA ALA A 379 7.07 1.25 -2.40
C ALA A 379 7.82 0.13 -1.66
N ARG A 380 7.11 -0.90 -1.19
CA ARG A 380 7.70 -2.05 -0.49
C ARG A 380 7.97 -3.24 -1.40
N LEU A 381 7.61 -3.20 -2.69
CA LEU A 381 7.93 -4.27 -3.65
C LEU A 381 9.44 -4.41 -3.86
N ALA A 382 10.21 -3.35 -3.60
CA ALA A 382 11.66 -3.33 -3.63
C ALA A 382 12.32 -3.89 -2.34
N LEU A 383 11.53 -4.39 -1.39
CA LEU A 383 12.00 -4.83 -0.08
C LEU A 383 11.78 -6.32 0.14
N GLY A 384 12.59 -6.90 1.03
CA GLY A 384 12.44 -8.28 1.47
C GLY A 384 12.89 -9.33 0.45
N PRO A 385 12.64 -10.62 0.73
CA PRO A 385 13.19 -11.75 -0.03
C PRO A 385 12.72 -11.82 -1.48
N ALA A 386 11.61 -11.15 -1.81
CA ALA A 386 11.08 -11.09 -3.17
C ALA A 386 11.84 -10.13 -4.09
N SER A 387 12.63 -9.20 -3.53
CA SER A 387 13.43 -8.27 -4.30
C SER A 387 14.81 -8.87 -4.60
N ALA A 388 14.94 -9.54 -5.75
CA ALA A 388 16.23 -10.05 -6.20
C ALA A 388 17.13 -8.90 -6.67
N SER A 389 18.37 -8.85 -6.17
CA SER A 389 19.40 -7.88 -6.58
C SER A 389 18.95 -6.41 -6.52
N PRO A 390 18.47 -5.91 -5.37
CA PRO A 390 17.93 -4.55 -5.24
C PRO A 390 18.94 -3.45 -5.61
N HIS A 391 20.24 -3.73 -5.46
CA HIS A 391 21.35 -2.83 -5.78
C HIS A 391 21.45 -2.46 -7.27
N THR A 392 20.84 -3.23 -8.16
CA THR A 392 20.80 -2.94 -9.61
C THR A 392 19.83 -1.81 -9.97
N THR A 393 18.80 -1.63 -9.15
CA THR A 393 17.69 -0.69 -9.43
C THR A 393 17.67 0.45 -8.43
N TYR A 394 18.08 0.19 -7.18
CA TYR A 394 17.97 1.13 -6.07
C TYR A 394 19.30 1.40 -5.36
N THR A 395 19.34 2.54 -4.72
CA THR A 395 20.35 2.99 -3.76
C THR A 395 19.63 3.24 -2.44
N ALA A 396 20.05 2.57 -1.36
CA ALA A 396 19.67 2.97 -0.01
C ALA A 396 20.60 4.11 0.40
N ALA A 397 20.29 5.34 -0.01
CA ALA A 397 21.19 6.48 0.15
C ALA A 397 21.35 6.85 1.63
N PRO A 398 22.57 6.78 2.21
CA PRO A 398 22.84 7.30 3.55
C PRO A 398 22.53 8.80 3.68
N ILE A 399 21.73 9.19 4.67
CA ILE A 399 21.26 10.58 4.84
C ILE A 399 21.38 11.12 6.27
N THR A 400 21.45 12.44 6.37
CA THR A 400 21.01 13.17 7.57
C THR A 400 19.71 13.89 7.24
N PHE A 401 18.74 13.83 8.15
CA PHE A 401 17.47 14.51 8.01
C PHE A 401 17.35 15.62 9.05
N SER A 402 17.02 16.83 8.62
CA SER A 402 16.60 17.91 9.49
C SER A 402 15.08 17.99 9.45
N PHE A 403 14.43 17.28 10.36
CA PHE A 403 12.97 17.22 10.42
C PHE A 403 12.35 18.60 10.72
N ARG A 404 13.05 19.44 11.50
CA ARG A 404 12.61 20.80 11.83
C ARG A 404 12.59 21.72 10.61
N THR A 405 13.59 21.63 9.73
CA THR A 405 13.67 22.49 8.53
C THR A 405 13.18 21.82 7.26
N SER A 406 12.68 20.57 7.36
CA SER A 406 12.20 19.80 6.22
C SER A 406 13.25 19.71 5.11
N GLN A 407 14.48 19.37 5.52
CA GLN A 407 15.64 19.25 4.64
C GLN A 407 16.34 17.92 4.87
N LEU A 408 17.00 17.42 3.83
CA LEU A 408 17.83 16.23 3.94
C LEU A 408 19.11 16.40 3.12
N ARG A 409 20.16 15.68 3.48
CA ARG A 409 21.44 15.69 2.76
C ARG A 409 22.07 14.30 2.73
N PRO A 410 22.86 13.96 1.71
CA PRO A 410 23.66 12.75 1.74
C PRO A 410 24.69 12.83 2.88
N ALA A 411 24.90 11.73 3.60
CA ALA A 411 25.87 11.70 4.69
C ALA A 411 26.46 10.29 4.86
N SER A 412 27.78 10.18 5.06
CA SER A 412 28.42 8.89 5.34
C SER A 412 29.51 9.03 6.42
N PRO A 413 29.44 8.27 7.53
CA PRO A 413 28.42 7.27 7.87
C PRO A 413 27.06 7.89 8.26
N ALA A 414 25.98 7.10 8.16
CA ALA A 414 24.64 7.49 8.62
C ALA A 414 23.82 6.28 9.09
N THR A 415 22.91 6.53 10.04
CA THR A 415 21.93 5.53 10.51
C THR A 415 20.65 5.55 9.66
N LEU A 416 20.27 6.73 9.17
CA LEU A 416 19.09 6.93 8.35
C LEU A 416 19.45 6.82 6.87
N HIS A 417 18.55 6.20 6.10
CA HIS A 417 18.69 6.02 4.67
C HIS A 417 17.39 6.39 3.96
N LEU A 418 17.47 6.79 2.70
CA LEU A 418 16.32 6.96 1.79
C LEU A 418 16.50 6.05 0.59
N LEU A 419 15.48 5.23 0.29
CA LEU A 419 15.52 4.41 -0.92
C LEU A 419 15.20 5.28 -2.14
N ILE A 420 16.14 5.38 -3.06
CA ILE A 420 15.98 6.09 -4.34
C ILE A 420 16.44 5.18 -5.49
N PRO A 421 15.96 5.40 -6.73
CA PRO A 421 16.49 4.69 -7.88
C PRO A 421 17.96 5.04 -8.15
N GLN A 422 18.69 4.11 -8.74
CA GLN A 422 20.05 4.33 -9.24
C GLN A 422 20.06 5.42 -10.34
N PRO A 423 21.20 6.11 -10.56
CA PRO A 423 21.34 7.04 -11.67
C PRO A 423 20.98 6.39 -13.01
N GLY A 424 20.19 7.09 -13.84
CA GLY A 424 19.72 6.57 -15.13
C GLY A 424 18.50 5.65 -15.07
N VAL A 425 17.95 5.38 -13.89
CA VAL A 425 16.65 4.71 -13.71
C VAL A 425 15.55 5.77 -13.62
N ASP A 426 14.67 5.79 -14.62
CA ASP A 426 13.55 6.73 -14.75
C ASP A 426 12.20 6.10 -14.35
N THR A 427 11.13 6.90 -14.41
CA THR A 427 9.76 6.48 -14.09
C THR A 427 9.28 5.31 -14.94
N ASP A 428 9.64 5.27 -16.23
CA ASP A 428 9.18 4.23 -17.16
C ASP A 428 9.87 2.90 -16.86
N LYS A 429 11.17 2.93 -16.54
CA LYS A 429 11.92 1.75 -16.09
C LYS A 429 11.37 1.20 -14.77
N ILE A 430 11.07 2.06 -13.78
CA ILE A 430 10.46 1.62 -12.52
C ILE A 430 9.08 1.02 -12.77
N THR A 431 8.26 1.68 -13.58
CA THR A 431 6.92 1.19 -13.92
C THR A 431 7.01 -0.17 -14.61
N SER A 432 7.89 -0.33 -15.59
CA SER A 432 8.12 -1.59 -16.31
C SER A 432 8.65 -2.69 -15.38
N HIS A 433 9.54 -2.34 -14.45
CA HIS A 433 10.06 -3.28 -13.45
C HIS A 433 8.95 -3.81 -12.54
N ILE A 434 8.10 -2.91 -12.02
CA ILE A 434 6.95 -3.29 -11.18
C ILE A 434 5.95 -4.12 -11.99
N GLN A 435 5.64 -3.73 -13.24
CA GLN A 435 4.79 -4.51 -14.13
C GLN A 435 5.34 -5.93 -14.34
N GLY A 436 6.63 -6.07 -14.63
CA GLY A 436 7.28 -7.37 -14.79
C GLY A 436 7.19 -8.24 -13.52
N LEU A 437 7.44 -7.63 -12.35
CA LEU A 437 7.30 -8.31 -11.06
C LEU A 437 5.87 -8.78 -10.83
N MET A 438 4.88 -7.90 -10.99
CA MET A 438 3.48 -8.25 -10.73
C MET A 438 2.92 -9.24 -11.75
N MET A 439 3.39 -9.22 -12.99
CA MET A 439 3.07 -10.25 -13.99
C MET A 439 3.67 -11.60 -13.63
N ALA A 440 4.90 -11.64 -13.12
CA ALA A 440 5.49 -12.88 -12.61
C ALA A 440 4.69 -13.43 -11.41
N VAL A 441 4.31 -12.57 -10.46
CA VAL A 441 3.45 -12.95 -9.33
C VAL A 441 2.10 -13.48 -9.81
N LEU A 442 1.46 -12.79 -10.76
CA LEU A 442 0.20 -13.21 -11.35
C LEU A 442 0.30 -14.61 -11.94
N GLU A 443 1.34 -14.90 -12.73
CA GLU A 443 1.48 -16.21 -13.37
C GLU A 443 1.60 -17.33 -12.32
N ARG A 444 2.37 -17.10 -11.25
CA ARG A 444 2.51 -18.05 -10.14
C ARG A 444 1.18 -18.31 -9.43
N VAL A 445 0.39 -17.26 -9.19
CA VAL A 445 -0.93 -17.41 -8.56
C VAL A 445 -1.92 -18.08 -9.53
N ARG A 446 -1.87 -17.76 -10.82
CA ARG A 446 -2.74 -18.33 -11.87
C ARG A 446 -2.54 -19.82 -12.04
N GLN A 447 -1.31 -20.32 -11.91
CA GLN A 447 -1.01 -21.75 -11.94
C GLN A 447 -1.69 -22.52 -10.80
N GLU A 448 -1.97 -21.86 -9.67
CA GLU A 448 -2.64 -22.49 -8.51
C GLU A 448 -4.15 -22.25 -8.47
N LYS A 449 -4.59 -21.06 -8.91
CA LYS A 449 -5.98 -20.59 -8.74
C LYS A 449 -6.77 -20.59 -10.04
N GLY A 450 -6.10 -20.78 -11.16
CA GLY A 450 -6.69 -20.65 -12.48
C GLY A 450 -6.97 -19.19 -12.86
N ASN A 451 -7.71 -19.06 -13.97
CA ASN A 451 -8.21 -17.78 -14.45
C ASN A 451 -9.35 -17.26 -13.56
N PRO A 452 -9.55 -15.93 -13.52
CA PRO A 452 -10.61 -15.34 -12.70
C PRO A 452 -11.98 -15.81 -13.21
N VAL A 453 -12.89 -16.13 -12.28
CA VAL A 453 -14.30 -16.41 -12.57
C VAL A 453 -15.14 -15.35 -11.89
N LEU A 454 -15.83 -14.54 -12.68
CA LEU A 454 -16.78 -13.56 -12.18
C LEU A 454 -18.13 -14.21 -11.95
N ALA A 455 -18.67 -14.01 -10.75
CA ALA A 455 -19.98 -14.53 -10.41
C ALA A 455 -21.08 -13.66 -11.04
N GLU A 456 -22.18 -14.27 -11.47
CA GLU A 456 -23.34 -13.59 -12.08
C GLU A 456 -23.83 -12.36 -11.29
N PRO A 457 -23.89 -12.37 -9.93
CA PRO A 457 -24.26 -11.19 -9.17
C PRO A 457 -23.36 -9.97 -9.41
N GLU A 458 -22.05 -10.18 -9.58
CA GLU A 458 -21.09 -9.10 -9.82
C GLU A 458 -21.27 -8.51 -11.22
N SER A 459 -21.49 -9.37 -12.22
CA SER A 459 -21.85 -8.93 -13.57
C SER A 459 -23.17 -8.15 -13.61
N ASN A 460 -24.18 -8.60 -12.87
CA ASN A 460 -25.48 -7.91 -12.77
C ASN A 460 -25.34 -6.54 -12.10
N MET A 461 -24.57 -6.46 -11.02
CA MET A 461 -24.26 -5.19 -10.34
C MET A 461 -23.57 -4.21 -11.29
N TRP A 462 -22.56 -4.66 -12.04
CA TRP A 462 -21.85 -3.80 -12.98
C TRP A 462 -22.75 -3.32 -14.12
N ARG A 463 -23.59 -4.20 -14.69
CA ARG A 463 -24.57 -3.79 -15.71
C ARG A 463 -25.50 -2.68 -15.21
N ALA A 464 -26.00 -2.79 -13.98
CA ALA A 464 -26.83 -1.75 -13.37
C ALA A 464 -26.07 -0.41 -13.23
N VAL A 465 -24.79 -0.46 -12.82
CA VAL A 465 -23.91 0.72 -12.74
C VAL A 465 -23.71 1.35 -14.12
N VAL A 466 -23.39 0.55 -15.15
CA VAL A 466 -23.20 1.04 -16.52
C VAL A 466 -24.46 1.72 -17.05
N THR A 467 -25.64 1.12 -16.85
CA THR A 467 -26.92 1.71 -17.27
C THR A 467 -27.18 3.05 -16.57
N ALA A 468 -27.08 3.09 -15.24
CA ALA A 468 -27.33 4.30 -14.46
C ALA A 468 -26.32 5.42 -14.78
N CYS A 469 -25.03 5.10 -14.87
CA CYS A 469 -23.99 6.05 -15.24
C CYS A 469 -24.17 6.56 -16.68
N THR A 470 -24.47 5.68 -17.64
CA THR A 470 -24.66 6.10 -19.04
C THR A 470 -25.78 7.12 -19.16
N TRP A 471 -26.91 6.88 -18.49
CA TRP A 471 -28.02 7.83 -18.44
C TRP A 471 -27.63 9.17 -17.78
N ALA A 472 -26.92 9.12 -16.65
CA ALA A 472 -26.52 10.34 -15.95
C ALA A 472 -25.52 11.18 -16.76
N LEU A 473 -24.61 10.53 -17.49
CA LEU A 473 -23.60 11.19 -18.33
C LEU A 473 -24.15 11.74 -19.66
N GLU A 474 -25.43 11.54 -19.96
CA GLU A 474 -26.14 12.20 -21.08
C GLU A 474 -26.70 13.59 -20.69
N ALA A 475 -26.27 14.12 -19.55
CA ALA A 475 -26.53 15.49 -19.12
C ALA A 475 -26.13 16.54 -20.17
N LYS A 476 -26.81 17.69 -20.16
CA LYS A 476 -26.43 18.85 -20.97
C LYS A 476 -25.21 19.54 -20.36
N LEU A 477 -24.02 19.15 -20.80
CA LEU A 477 -22.74 19.65 -20.32
C LEU A 477 -22.10 20.60 -21.33
N PRO A 478 -21.21 21.52 -20.91
CA PRO A 478 -20.37 22.27 -21.84
C PRO A 478 -19.56 21.34 -22.75
N ALA A 479 -19.34 21.73 -24.01
CA ALA A 479 -18.73 20.87 -25.04
C ALA A 479 -17.35 20.31 -24.61
N GLU A 480 -16.52 21.10 -23.94
CA GLU A 480 -15.22 20.67 -23.44
C GLU A 480 -15.34 19.55 -22.40
N VAL A 481 -16.28 19.69 -21.46
CA VAL A 481 -16.55 18.67 -20.42
C VAL A 481 -17.13 17.43 -21.06
N GLN A 482 -18.05 17.59 -22.03
CA GLN A 482 -18.67 16.47 -22.75
C GLN A 482 -17.62 15.64 -23.51
N ALA A 483 -16.64 16.29 -24.14
CA ALA A 483 -15.53 15.61 -24.82
C ALA A 483 -14.69 14.77 -23.84
N LYS A 484 -14.42 15.27 -22.63
CA LYS A 484 -13.67 14.55 -21.59
C LYS A 484 -14.49 13.42 -20.94
N VAL A 485 -15.77 13.67 -20.67
CA VAL A 485 -16.69 12.68 -20.09
C VAL A 485 -16.94 11.49 -21.03
N ARG A 486 -16.78 11.69 -22.35
CA ARG A 486 -16.82 10.58 -23.32
C ARG A 486 -15.84 9.47 -22.98
N PHE A 487 -14.63 9.77 -22.50
CA PHE A 487 -13.68 8.74 -22.08
C PHE A 487 -14.21 7.86 -20.94
N VAL A 488 -15.00 8.43 -20.00
CA VAL A 488 -15.64 7.65 -18.93
C VAL A 488 -16.68 6.70 -19.52
N ARG A 489 -17.51 7.18 -20.47
CA ARG A 489 -18.52 6.35 -21.16
C ARG A 489 -17.88 5.21 -21.94
N ASP A 490 -16.79 5.49 -22.63
CA ASP A 490 -16.07 4.50 -23.44
C ASP A 490 -15.46 3.42 -22.53
N LYS A 491 -14.86 3.80 -21.39
CA LYS A 491 -14.32 2.85 -20.41
C LYS A 491 -15.38 2.05 -19.65
N LEU A 492 -16.55 2.61 -19.38
CA LEU A 492 -17.67 1.87 -18.78
C LEU A 492 -18.08 0.64 -19.62
N LYS A 493 -17.96 0.73 -20.95
CA LYS A 493 -18.38 -0.33 -21.89
C LYS A 493 -17.22 -1.17 -22.44
N GLY A 494 -16.05 -0.56 -22.65
CA GLY A 494 -14.90 -1.17 -23.30
C GLY A 494 -13.60 -1.08 -22.50
N GLY A 495 -13.68 -0.77 -21.21
CA GLY A 495 -12.55 -0.85 -20.29
C GLY A 495 -12.12 -2.30 -20.04
N THR A 496 -10.98 -2.47 -19.38
CA THR A 496 -10.42 -3.79 -19.07
C THR A 496 -11.35 -4.65 -18.21
N TRP A 497 -12.15 -4.03 -17.35
CA TRP A 497 -13.21 -4.71 -16.62
C TRP A 497 -14.35 -5.22 -17.51
N GLY A 498 -14.58 -4.60 -18.66
CA GLY A 498 -15.53 -5.07 -19.66
C GLY A 498 -15.13 -6.39 -20.32
N PHE A 499 -13.86 -6.82 -20.26
CA PHE A 499 -13.46 -8.18 -20.64
C PHE A 499 -13.79 -9.23 -19.57
N ALA A 500 -14.07 -8.78 -18.35
CA ALA A 500 -14.33 -9.63 -17.21
C ALA A 500 -15.84 -9.89 -17.03
N VAL A 501 -16.70 -8.94 -17.47
CA VAL A 501 -18.15 -8.91 -17.20
C VAL A 501 -19.02 -9.11 -18.42
#